data_AF-A0A918YMF8-F1
#
_entry.id   AF-A0A918YMF8-F1
#
_cell.length_a   1.000
_cell.length_b   1.000
_cell.length_c   1.000
_cell.angle_alpha   90.00
_cell.angle_beta   90.00
_cell.angle_gamma   90.00
#
_symmetry.space_group_name_H-M   'P 1'
#
loop_
_entity.id
_entity.type
_entity.pdbx_description
1 polymer ?
#
loop_
_entity_poly.entity_id
_entity_poly.type
_entity_poly.pdbx_seq_one_letter_code
_entity_poly.pdbx_strand_id
1 'polypeptide(L)'
;MNDLHFRLAGDADLATLVRLRDDAARWMLAQGITGQWQPGQLGEDHFRKTMANGEVWLAEADGRVAGAWELWWEDEDAWGPQPPVAGYVHRLMVDRSSARPGTGRFLLRAAERRVAAAGRSFVRLDCLAGNARLNAYYLDAGYRVVGHKAGKPQPGGAPKSFTLFEKTTYG
;
A
#
# COMPACT_ATOMS: atom_id res chain seq x y z
N MET A 1 -15.30 9.00 -19.82
CA MET A 1 -14.81 8.32 -18.61
C MET A 1 -13.30 8.26 -18.75
N ASN A 2 -12.52 8.91 -17.87
CA ASN A 2 -11.08 8.65 -17.90
C ASN A 2 -10.81 7.42 -17.07
N ASP A 3 -10.49 6.34 -17.78
CA ASP A 3 -10.00 5.11 -17.22
C ASP A 3 -8.60 5.35 -16.66
N LEU A 4 -8.34 4.79 -15.48
CA LEU A 4 -7.00 4.79 -14.91
C LEU A 4 -6.11 3.88 -15.76
N HIS A 5 -5.03 4.43 -16.27
CA HIS A 5 -3.96 3.66 -16.90
C HIS A 5 -2.96 3.24 -15.83
N PHE A 6 -2.51 1.98 -15.85
CA PHE A 6 -1.58 1.45 -14.88
C PHE A 6 -0.27 1.05 -15.54
N ARG A 7 0.86 1.50 -15.00
CA ARG A 7 2.20 1.13 -15.48
C ARG A 7 3.17 0.94 -14.33
N LEU A 8 4.24 0.18 -14.58
CA LEU A 8 5.39 0.17 -13.69
C LEU A 8 6.05 1.56 -13.67
N ALA A 9 6.50 1.94 -12.49
CA ALA A 9 7.31 3.12 -12.28
C ALA A 9 8.78 2.82 -12.62
N GLY A 10 9.50 3.85 -13.08
CA GLY A 10 10.96 3.81 -13.26
C GLY A 10 11.65 4.95 -12.52
N ASP A 11 12.96 5.11 -12.73
CA ASP A 11 13.78 6.11 -12.04
C ASP A 11 13.27 7.56 -12.21
N ALA A 12 12.70 7.88 -13.37
CA ALA A 12 12.10 9.20 -13.63
C ALA A 12 10.88 9.51 -12.75
N ASP A 13 10.27 8.51 -12.13
CA ASP A 13 9.08 8.66 -11.29
C ASP A 13 9.41 8.79 -9.79
N LEU A 14 10.68 8.62 -9.39
CA LEU A 14 11.09 8.57 -7.97
C LEU A 14 10.67 9.82 -7.19
N ALA A 15 10.94 11.01 -7.74
CA ALA A 15 10.53 12.27 -7.12
C ALA A 15 9.00 12.36 -6.94
N THR A 16 8.23 11.84 -7.91
CA THR A 16 6.76 11.80 -7.83
C THR A 16 6.28 10.84 -6.74
N LEU A 17 6.90 9.67 -6.61
CA LEU A 17 6.58 8.70 -5.57
C LEU A 17 6.86 9.24 -4.17
N VAL A 18 8.01 9.89 -3.97
CA VAL A 18 8.35 10.58 -2.71
C VAL A 18 7.31 11.65 -2.39
N ARG A 19 6.98 12.50 -3.37
CA ARG A 19 5.95 13.54 -3.19
C ARG A 19 4.60 12.94 -2.77
N LEU A 20 4.10 11.93 -3.50
CA LEU A 20 2.82 11.28 -3.18
C LEU A 20 2.81 10.70 -1.76
N ARG A 21 3.92 10.06 -1.38
CA ARG A 21 4.06 9.44 -0.07
C ARG A 21 4.06 10.45 1.06
N ASP A 22 4.69 11.58 0.84
CA ASP A 22 4.76 12.70 1.78
C ASP A 22 3.45 13.47 1.87
N ASP A 23 2.79 13.72 0.75
CA ASP A 23 1.45 14.33 0.70
C ASP A 23 0.43 13.48 1.45
N ALA A 24 0.49 12.16 1.27
CA ALA A 24 -0.37 11.24 2.01
C ALA A 24 -0.06 11.27 3.52
N ALA A 25 1.21 11.31 3.92
CA ALA A 25 1.60 11.43 5.32
C ALA A 25 1.10 12.74 5.96
N ARG A 26 1.28 13.88 5.28
CA ARG A 26 0.76 15.19 5.72
C ARG A 26 -0.76 15.16 5.89
N TRP A 27 -1.47 14.57 4.94
CA TRP A 27 -2.93 14.42 5.04
C TRP A 27 -3.32 13.57 6.25
N MET A 28 -2.65 12.44 6.49
CA MET A 28 -2.94 11.58 7.64
C MET A 28 -2.78 12.31 8.98
N LEU A 29 -1.69 13.06 9.13
CA LEU A 29 -1.47 13.91 10.31
C LEU A 29 -2.56 14.97 10.47
N ALA A 30 -2.96 15.62 9.37
CA ALA A 30 -4.05 16.60 9.39
C ALA A 30 -5.42 15.99 9.76
N GLN A 31 -5.60 14.67 9.60
CA GLN A 31 -6.79 13.94 10.03
C GLN A 31 -6.66 13.35 11.45
N GLY A 32 -5.57 13.64 12.17
CA GLY A 32 -5.29 13.07 13.49
C GLY A 32 -4.87 11.60 13.46
N ILE A 33 -4.62 11.03 12.27
CA ILE A 33 -4.09 9.66 12.12
C ILE A 33 -2.59 9.72 12.36
N THR A 34 -2.20 9.53 13.61
CA THR A 34 -0.79 9.54 14.02
C THR A 34 -0.21 8.12 14.00
N GLY A 35 1.11 8.03 13.81
CA GLY A 35 1.82 6.76 13.94
C GLY A 35 1.83 5.87 12.70
N GLN A 36 1.13 6.19 11.61
CA GLN A 36 1.25 5.38 10.39
C GLN A 36 2.46 5.83 9.57
N TRP A 37 2.41 7.06 9.06
CA TRP A 37 3.35 7.61 8.09
C TRP A 37 3.84 9.00 8.54
N GLN A 38 5.11 9.31 8.28
CA GLN A 38 5.68 10.63 8.51
C GLN A 38 6.23 11.22 7.20
N PRO A 39 6.09 12.54 6.96
CA PRO A 39 6.76 13.20 5.83
C PRO A 39 8.28 13.06 5.94
N GLY A 40 8.96 12.89 4.81
CA GLY A 40 10.42 12.71 4.75
C GLY A 40 10.92 11.35 5.24
N GLN A 41 10.03 10.44 5.65
CA GLN A 41 10.41 9.12 6.17
C GLN A 41 11.02 8.22 5.09
N LEU A 42 10.53 8.31 3.86
CA LEU A 42 10.96 7.49 2.73
C LEU A 42 11.39 8.39 1.58
N GLY A 43 12.65 8.26 1.17
CA GLY A 43 13.21 8.94 0.00
C GLY A 43 13.26 8.04 -1.24
N GLU A 44 13.89 8.54 -2.30
CA GLU A 44 14.01 7.83 -3.58
C GLU A 44 14.66 6.46 -3.45
N ASP A 45 15.66 6.31 -2.56
CA ASP A 45 16.36 5.03 -2.34
C ASP A 45 15.43 3.91 -1.88
N HIS A 46 14.37 4.23 -1.12
CA HIS A 46 13.36 3.24 -0.73
C HIS A 46 12.64 2.70 -1.97
N PHE A 47 12.17 3.60 -2.83
CA PHE A 47 11.44 3.21 -4.03
C PHE A 47 12.34 2.48 -5.04
N ARG A 48 13.58 2.93 -5.21
CA ARG A 48 14.56 2.24 -6.08
C ARG A 48 14.82 0.81 -5.60
N LYS A 49 15.01 0.60 -4.29
CA LYS A 49 15.14 -0.75 -3.70
C LYS A 49 13.89 -1.59 -3.88
N THR A 50 12.71 -0.97 -3.77
CA THR A 50 11.43 -1.67 -3.96
C THR A 50 11.26 -2.10 -5.42
N MET A 51 11.58 -1.24 -6.39
CA MET A 51 11.55 -1.58 -7.82
C MET A 51 12.52 -2.72 -8.17
N ALA A 52 13.64 -2.84 -7.45
CA ALA A 52 14.63 -3.91 -7.69
C ALA A 52 14.18 -5.29 -7.17
N ASN A 53 13.38 -5.34 -6.09
CA ASN A 53 13.00 -6.59 -5.41
C ASN A 53 11.50 -6.92 -5.49
N GLY A 54 10.72 -6.03 -6.09
CA GLY A 54 9.27 -6.10 -6.18
C GLY A 54 8.80 -5.19 -7.31
N GLU A 55 7.68 -4.53 -7.10
CA GLU A 55 7.11 -3.64 -8.11
C GLU A 55 6.60 -2.36 -7.46
N VAL A 56 6.77 -1.25 -8.17
CA VAL A 56 6.09 0.01 -7.86
C VAL A 56 5.27 0.37 -9.07
N TRP A 57 3.99 0.61 -8.86
CA TRP A 57 3.03 0.91 -9.93
C TRP A 57 2.48 2.31 -9.77
N LEU A 58 2.25 2.96 -10.90
CA LEU A 58 1.58 4.25 -11.01
C LEU A 58 0.23 4.06 -11.68
N ALA A 59 -0.73 4.84 -11.21
CA ALA A 59 -2.02 5.03 -11.86
C ALA A 59 -2.08 6.45 -12.42
N GLU A 60 -2.38 6.56 -13.71
CA GLU A 60 -2.43 7.81 -14.44
C GLU A 60 -3.85 8.05 -14.97
N ALA A 61 -4.30 9.29 -14.92
CA ALA A 61 -5.50 9.78 -15.57
C ALA A 61 -5.21 11.16 -16.16
N ASP A 62 -5.61 11.40 -17.40
CA ASP A 62 -5.41 12.71 -18.07
C ASP A 62 -3.95 13.18 -18.10
N GLY A 63 -3.02 12.25 -18.30
CA GLY A 63 -1.59 12.54 -18.31
C GLY A 63 -1.02 12.96 -16.95
N ARG A 64 -1.76 12.75 -15.86
CA ARG A 64 -1.34 13.06 -14.49
C ARG A 64 -1.38 11.81 -13.62
N VAL A 65 -0.46 11.72 -12.68
CA VAL A 65 -0.46 10.64 -11.69
C VAL A 65 -1.60 10.85 -10.69
N ALA A 66 -2.52 9.90 -10.63
CA ALA A 66 -3.65 9.85 -9.71
C ALA A 66 -3.34 9.03 -8.44
N GLY A 67 -2.32 8.18 -8.49
CA GLY A 67 -1.88 7.41 -7.33
C GLY A 67 -0.80 6.39 -7.67
N ALA A 68 -0.38 5.65 -6.65
CA ALA A 68 0.65 4.63 -6.74
C ALA A 68 0.43 3.53 -5.70
N TRP A 69 1.05 2.37 -5.91
CA TRP A 69 1.17 1.33 -4.88
C TRP A 69 2.47 0.56 -5.06
N GLU A 70 2.89 -0.10 -3.99
CA GLU A 70 3.96 -1.08 -4.02
C GLU A 70 3.37 -2.48 -3.97
N LEU A 71 4.02 -3.40 -4.66
CA LEU A 71 3.72 -4.82 -4.59
C LEU A 71 5.00 -5.59 -4.31
N TRP A 72 5.02 -6.27 -3.16
CA TRP A 72 6.14 -7.08 -2.72
C TRP A 72 5.80 -8.55 -2.90
N TRP A 73 6.79 -9.38 -3.18
CA TRP A 73 6.60 -10.84 -3.34
C TRP A 73 6.93 -11.62 -2.07
N GLU A 74 7.65 -10.99 -1.16
CA GLU A 74 8.04 -11.50 0.15
C GLU A 74 7.92 -10.36 1.17
N ASP A 75 7.48 -10.66 2.39
CA ASP A 75 7.36 -9.70 3.49
C ASP A 75 7.56 -10.42 4.83
N GLU A 76 8.74 -11.02 4.99
CA GLU A 76 9.07 -11.80 6.19
C GLU A 76 9.06 -10.97 7.46
N ASP A 77 9.42 -9.69 7.34
CA ASP A 77 9.36 -8.76 8.46
C ASP A 77 7.96 -8.75 9.08
N ALA A 78 6.91 -8.71 8.27
CA ALA A 78 5.52 -8.67 8.74
C ALA A 78 4.85 -10.04 8.93
N TRP A 79 5.13 -11.00 8.04
CA TRP A 79 4.41 -12.27 7.97
C TRP A 79 5.26 -13.49 8.35
N GLY A 80 6.53 -13.29 8.69
CA GLY A 80 7.51 -14.36 8.83
C GLY A 80 7.80 -15.06 7.49
N PRO A 81 8.63 -16.11 7.51
CA PRO A 81 8.87 -16.94 6.33
C PRO A 81 7.56 -17.56 5.85
N GLN A 82 7.25 -17.38 4.57
CA GLN A 82 6.02 -17.87 3.95
C GLN A 82 6.37 -18.57 2.63
N PRO A 83 5.65 -19.65 2.25
CA PRO A 83 5.75 -20.17 0.90
C PRO A 83 5.29 -19.07 -0.08
N PRO A 84 5.71 -19.13 -1.36
CA PRO A 84 5.46 -18.08 -2.33
C PRO A 84 4.02 -18.18 -2.88
N VAL A 85 3.05 -18.07 -1.99
CA VAL A 85 1.61 -18.23 -2.25
C VAL A 85 0.87 -16.89 -2.27
N ALA A 86 1.52 -15.81 -1.82
CA ALA A 86 0.91 -14.49 -1.72
C ALA A 86 1.70 -13.40 -2.46
N GLY A 87 1.02 -12.31 -2.79
CA GLY A 87 1.65 -11.00 -3.02
C GLY A 87 1.20 -10.02 -1.95
N TYR A 88 2.09 -9.10 -1.56
CA TYR A 88 1.91 -8.20 -0.44
C TYR A 88 1.75 -6.76 -0.93
N VAL A 89 0.55 -6.21 -0.78
CA VAL A 89 0.22 -4.85 -1.23
C VAL A 89 0.64 -3.86 -0.17
N HIS A 90 1.58 -2.98 -0.54
CA HIS A 90 2.14 -1.95 0.33
C HIS A 90 1.85 -0.56 -0.22
N ARG A 91 1.83 0.42 0.69
CA ARG A 91 1.86 1.86 0.35
C ARG A 91 0.89 2.27 -0.78
N LEU A 92 -0.40 1.98 -0.60
CA LEU A 92 -1.47 2.53 -1.43
C LEU A 92 -1.56 4.05 -1.24
N MET A 93 -1.08 4.81 -2.22
CA MET A 93 -1.01 6.27 -2.21
C MET A 93 -1.96 6.82 -3.27
N VAL A 94 -2.86 7.72 -2.86
CA VAL A 94 -3.78 8.41 -3.78
C VAL A 94 -3.43 9.88 -3.79
N ASP A 95 -3.30 10.49 -4.97
CA ASP A 95 -3.12 11.93 -5.08
C ASP A 95 -4.44 12.63 -4.72
N ARG A 96 -4.58 13.03 -3.46
CA ARG A 96 -5.82 13.62 -2.94
C ARG A 96 -6.14 14.99 -3.53
N SER A 97 -5.20 15.64 -4.21
CA SER A 97 -5.42 16.96 -4.83
C SER A 97 -6.22 16.87 -6.14
N SER A 98 -6.16 15.72 -6.82
CA SER A 98 -6.67 15.57 -8.19
C SER A 98 -7.41 14.26 -8.45
N ALA A 99 -7.16 13.21 -7.67
CA ALA A 99 -7.76 11.91 -7.87
C ALA A 99 -9.25 11.89 -7.49
N ARG A 100 -10.04 11.18 -8.29
CA ARG A 100 -11.48 11.04 -8.07
C ARG A 100 -11.75 10.21 -6.81
N PRO A 101 -12.88 10.45 -6.10
CA PRO A 101 -13.34 9.55 -5.05
C PRO A 101 -13.37 8.10 -5.52
N GLY A 102 -12.90 7.18 -4.67
CA GLY A 102 -12.83 5.75 -5.00
C GLY A 102 -11.56 5.31 -5.73
N THR A 103 -10.64 6.22 -6.11
CA THR A 103 -9.35 5.86 -6.75
C THR A 103 -8.60 4.77 -5.99
N GLY A 104 -8.54 4.86 -4.65
CA GLY A 104 -7.89 3.83 -3.82
C GLY A 104 -8.45 2.41 -4.01
N ARG A 105 -9.74 2.26 -4.31
CA ARG A 105 -10.33 0.94 -4.61
C ARG A 105 -9.90 0.43 -5.97
N PHE A 106 -9.73 1.32 -6.96
CA PHE A 106 -9.21 0.93 -8.26
C PHE A 106 -7.75 0.50 -8.17
N LEU A 107 -6.92 1.21 -7.39
CA LEU A 107 -5.53 0.81 -7.13
C LEU A 107 -5.46 -0.57 -6.47
N LEU A 108 -6.25 -0.78 -5.41
CA LEU A 108 -6.29 -2.05 -4.69
C LEU A 108 -6.70 -3.21 -5.61
N ARG A 109 -7.75 -3.04 -6.43
CA ARG A 109 -8.16 -4.06 -7.40
C ARG A 109 -7.11 -4.31 -8.48
N ALA A 110 -6.37 -3.28 -8.91
CA ALA A 110 -5.29 -3.45 -9.88
C ALA A 110 -4.15 -4.28 -9.27
N ALA A 111 -3.78 -4.02 -8.01
CA ALA A 111 -2.82 -4.82 -7.27
C ALA A 111 -3.28 -6.28 -7.13
N GLU A 112 -4.54 -6.51 -6.74
CA GLU A 112 -5.13 -7.85 -6.62
C GLU A 112 -5.03 -8.64 -7.95
N ARG A 113 -5.38 -8.00 -9.07
CA ARG A 113 -5.26 -8.60 -10.41
C ARG A 113 -3.81 -8.91 -10.77
N ARG A 114 -2.86 -8.02 -10.45
CA ARG A 114 -1.43 -8.25 -10.70
C ARG A 114 -0.89 -9.44 -9.91
N VAL A 115 -1.33 -9.62 -8.67
CA VAL A 115 -0.98 -10.77 -7.81
C VAL A 115 -1.57 -12.06 -8.38
N ALA A 116 -2.84 -12.05 -8.78
CA ALA A 116 -3.48 -13.19 -9.45
C ALA A 116 -2.74 -13.58 -10.75
N ALA A 117 -2.37 -12.59 -11.57
CA ALA A 117 -1.62 -12.80 -12.81
C ALA A 117 -0.20 -13.34 -12.58
N ALA A 118 0.36 -13.16 -11.37
CA ALA A 118 1.62 -13.78 -10.96
C ALA A 118 1.47 -15.25 -10.51
N GLY A 119 0.25 -15.81 -10.54
CA GLY A 119 -0.04 -17.16 -10.07
C GLY A 119 -0.07 -17.32 -8.56
N ARG A 120 -0.13 -16.22 -7.79
CA ARG A 120 -0.26 -16.26 -6.33
C ARG A 120 -1.73 -16.47 -5.95
N SER A 121 -1.98 -17.29 -4.93
CA SER A 121 -3.32 -17.62 -4.43
C SER A 121 -3.90 -16.59 -3.47
N PHE A 122 -3.05 -15.74 -2.88
CA PHE A 122 -3.44 -14.78 -1.87
C PHE A 122 -2.91 -13.37 -2.15
N VAL A 123 -3.71 -12.39 -1.76
CA VAL A 123 -3.30 -11.00 -1.61
C VAL A 123 -3.27 -10.70 -0.13
N ARG A 124 -2.13 -10.22 0.36
CA ARG A 124 -1.91 -9.90 1.77
C ARG A 124 -1.57 -8.43 1.92
N LEU A 125 -1.97 -7.85 3.05
CA LEU A 125 -1.62 -6.49 3.44
C LEU A 125 -1.71 -6.35 4.96
N ASP A 126 -1.10 -5.30 5.49
CA ASP A 126 -1.24 -4.92 6.88
C ASP A 126 -1.64 -3.45 7.02
N CYS A 127 -2.29 -3.12 8.14
CA CYS A 127 -2.49 -1.74 8.52
C CYS A 127 -2.51 -1.56 10.03
N LEU A 128 -2.39 -0.32 10.51
CA LEU A 128 -2.50 -0.02 11.94
C LEU A 128 -3.80 -0.57 12.52
N ALA A 129 -3.69 -1.35 13.60
CA ALA A 129 -4.84 -1.98 14.24
C ALA A 129 -5.82 -0.95 14.81
N GLY A 130 -5.32 0.18 15.33
CA GLY A 130 -6.15 1.27 15.83
C GLY A 130 -6.88 2.09 14.77
N ASN A 131 -6.62 1.87 13.47
CA ASN A 131 -7.28 2.62 12.40
C ASN A 131 -8.58 1.92 11.96
N ALA A 132 -9.64 2.07 12.76
CA ALA A 132 -10.93 1.39 12.55
C ALA A 132 -11.50 1.62 11.14
N ARG A 133 -11.37 2.84 10.60
CA ARG A 133 -11.83 3.19 9.24
C ARG A 133 -11.08 2.38 8.17
N LEU A 134 -9.76 2.23 8.31
CA LEU A 134 -8.96 1.48 7.35
C LEU A 134 -9.16 -0.04 7.49
N ASN A 135 -9.41 -0.54 8.71
CA ASN A 135 -9.79 -1.94 8.93
C ASN A 135 -11.13 -2.24 8.22
N ALA A 136 -12.16 -1.41 8.45
CA ALA A 136 -13.45 -1.54 7.75
C ALA A 136 -13.29 -1.45 6.23
N TYR A 137 -12.44 -0.54 5.75
CA TYR A 137 -12.11 -0.45 4.33
C TYR A 137 -11.58 -1.78 3.77
N TYR A 138 -10.67 -2.49 4.44
CA TYR A 138 -10.21 -3.77 3.89
C TYR A 138 -11.23 -4.89 4.02
N LEU A 139 -11.99 -4.95 5.11
CA LEU A 139 -13.11 -5.89 5.27
C LEU A 139 -14.15 -5.74 4.15
N ASP A 140 -14.56 -4.50 3.85
CA ASP A 140 -15.50 -4.20 2.76
C ASP A 140 -14.95 -4.54 1.36
N ALA A 141 -13.63 -4.68 1.21
CA ALA A 141 -13.00 -5.16 -0.02
C ALA A 141 -12.93 -6.70 -0.13
N GLY A 142 -13.46 -7.42 0.86
CA GLY A 142 -13.46 -8.88 0.92
C GLY A 142 -12.19 -9.48 1.53
N TYR A 143 -11.38 -8.68 2.24
CA TYR A 143 -10.30 -9.23 3.05
C TYR A 143 -10.84 -9.77 4.36
N ARG A 144 -10.17 -10.79 4.90
CA ARG A 144 -10.38 -11.27 6.27
C ARG A 144 -9.17 -10.96 7.13
N VAL A 145 -9.42 -10.72 8.42
CA VAL A 145 -8.35 -10.64 9.43
C VAL A 145 -7.80 -12.05 9.66
N VAL A 146 -6.47 -12.19 9.60
CA VAL A 146 -5.77 -13.47 9.81
C VAL A 146 -4.72 -13.41 10.91
N GLY A 147 -4.48 -12.23 11.48
CA GLY A 147 -3.58 -12.10 12.62
C GLY A 147 -3.38 -10.65 13.04
N HIS A 148 -2.59 -10.50 14.09
CA HIS A 148 -2.11 -9.20 14.56
C HIS A 148 -0.61 -9.29 14.81
N LYS A 149 0.11 -8.23 14.45
CA LYS A 149 1.54 -8.11 14.68
C LYS A 149 1.79 -6.96 15.65
N ALA A 150 2.50 -7.24 16.75
CA ALA A 150 3.07 -6.18 17.57
C ALA A 150 4.22 -5.53 16.80
N GLY A 151 4.12 -4.24 16.56
CA GLY A 151 5.19 -3.42 16.02
C GLY A 151 6.31 -3.21 17.03
N LYS A 152 7.43 -2.69 16.55
CA LYS A 152 8.60 -2.44 17.40
C LYS A 152 8.27 -1.40 18.47
N PRO A 153 8.78 -1.57 19.72
CA PRO A 153 8.71 -0.54 20.74
C PRO A 153 9.26 0.79 20.21
N GLN A 154 8.56 1.89 20.47
CA GLN A 154 9.05 3.24 20.17
C GLN A 154 9.44 3.94 21.48
N PRO A 155 10.53 4.71 21.52
CA PRO A 155 10.87 5.50 22.69
C PRO A 155 9.70 6.42 23.07
N GLY A 156 9.15 6.27 24.28
CA GLY A 156 8.12 7.14 24.84
C GLY A 156 6.67 6.90 24.35
N GLY A 157 6.38 5.81 23.65
CA GLY A 157 5.02 5.51 23.17
C GLY A 157 4.64 4.03 23.23
N ALA A 158 3.34 3.75 23.22
CA ALA A 158 2.83 2.39 23.10
C ALA A 158 3.31 1.75 21.78
N PRO A 159 3.71 0.47 21.76
CA PRO A 159 4.05 -0.23 20.54
C PRO A 159 2.88 -0.17 19.56
N LYS A 160 3.15 0.20 18.31
CA LYS A 160 2.12 0.17 17.25
C LYS A 160 1.74 -1.28 17.01
N SER A 161 0.47 -1.64 16.99
CA SER A 161 0.04 -2.96 16.49
C SER A 161 -0.53 -2.84 15.09
N PHE A 162 -0.36 -3.89 14.30
CA PHE A 162 -0.84 -4.01 12.94
C PHE A 162 -1.82 -5.17 12.85
N THR A 163 -2.91 -4.99 12.11
CA THR A 163 -3.83 -6.06 11.72
C THR A 163 -3.39 -6.61 10.38
N LEU A 164 -3.26 -7.93 10.29
CA LEU A 164 -2.88 -8.64 9.07
C LEU A 164 -4.14 -9.11 8.34
N PHE A 165 -4.22 -8.79 7.05
CA PHE A 165 -5.35 -9.08 6.18
C PHE A 165 -4.96 -9.99 5.03
N GLU A 166 -5.86 -10.90 4.66
CA GLU A 166 -5.69 -11.80 3.53
C GLU A 166 -6.98 -11.89 2.71
N LYS A 167 -6.84 -12.00 1.38
CA LYS A 167 -7.91 -12.25 0.42
C LYS A 167 -7.44 -13.27 -0.61
N THR A 168 -8.31 -14.20 -1.02
CA THR A 168 -8.03 -15.13 -2.12
C THR A 168 -8.06 -14.42 -3.46
N THR A 169 -7.13 -14.76 -4.37
CA THR A 169 -7.11 -14.22 -5.75
C THR A 169 -8.14 -14.87 -6.66
N TYR A 170 -8.64 -16.05 -6.28
CA TYR A 170 -9.74 -16.74 -6.97
C TYR A 170 -11.07 -16.33 -6.35
N GLY A 171 -11.85 -15.55 -7.10
CA GLY A 171 -13.19 -15.06 -6.77
C GLY A 171 -13.79 -14.32 -7.95
#